data_AF-A0A960CZN7-F1
#
_entry.id   AF-A0A960CZN7-F1
#
_cell.length_a   1.000
_cell.length_b   1.000
_cell.length_c   1.000
_cell.angle_alpha   90.00
_cell.angle_beta   90.00
_cell.angle_gamma   90.00
#
_symmetry.space_group_name_H-M   'P 1'
#
loop_
_entity.id
_entity.type
_entity.pdbx_description
1 polymer ?
#
loop_
_entity_poly.entity_id
_entity_poly.type
_entity_poly.pdbx_seq_one_letter_code
_entity_poly.pdbx_strand_id
1 'polypeptide(L)' 'GVHWSKDVRMDKVAEGFGCHGEYVEKEEEIGPAIARAYASGKVGVVHVCIDPKANSEEMPKYDRFRTWYAEGTQ' A
#
# COMPACT_ATOMS: atom_id res chain seq x y z
N GLY A 1 6.51 -11.76 -1.95
CA GLY A 1 6.27 -10.44 -1.33
C GLY A 1 6.97 -10.39 0.00
N VAL A 2 7.18 -9.21 0.57
CA VAL A 2 7.70 -9.09 1.94
C VAL A 2 6.63 -9.57 2.94
N HIS A 3 6.95 -10.59 3.73
CA HIS A 3 6.04 -11.20 4.70
C HIS A 3 6.09 -10.46 6.04
N TRP A 4 5.36 -9.34 6.13
CA TRP A 4 5.18 -8.63 7.40
C TRP A 4 4.12 -9.32 8.26
N SER A 5 4.27 -9.23 9.60
CA SER A 5 3.19 -9.63 10.51
C SER A 5 1.93 -8.78 10.25
N LYS A 6 0.75 -9.35 10.49
CA LYS A 6 -0.53 -8.61 10.47
C LYS A 6 -0.60 -7.51 11.54
N ASP A 7 0.28 -7.56 12.53
CA ASP A 7 0.37 -6.56 13.60
C ASP A 7 1.26 -5.36 13.24
N VAL A 8 1.93 -5.38 12.08
CA VAL A 8 2.77 -4.26 11.65
C VAL A 8 1.89 -3.03 11.40
N ARG A 9 2.24 -1.91 12.02
CA ARG A 9 1.50 -0.64 11.93
C ARG A 9 2.43 0.50 11.59
N MET A 10 2.84 0.59 10.32
CA MET A 10 3.74 1.63 9.83
C MET A 10 3.14 3.04 9.97
N ASP A 11 1.82 3.15 9.88
CA ASP A 11 1.07 4.36 10.18
C ASP A 11 1.30 4.83 11.64
N LYS A 12 1.32 3.90 12.61
CA LYS A 12 1.62 4.20 14.02
C LYS A 12 3.09 4.50 14.28
N VAL A 13 3.98 3.81 13.59
CA VAL A 13 5.41 4.15 13.62
C VAL A 13 5.62 5.58 13.12
N ALA A 14 4.95 5.98 12.04
CA ALA A 14 5.00 7.34 11.50
C ALA A 14 4.45 8.39 12.48
N GLU A 15 3.32 8.11 13.14
CA GLU A 15 2.79 8.99 14.20
C GLU A 15 3.81 9.24 15.31
N GLY A 16 4.62 8.24 15.69
CA GLY A 16 5.70 8.38 16.66
C GLY A 16 6.80 9.39 16.25
N PHE A 17 6.97 9.63 14.95
CA PHE A 17 7.87 10.66 14.39
C PHE A 17 7.17 12.01 14.16
N GLY A 18 5.91 12.16 14.57
CA GLY A 18 5.12 13.37 14.36
C GLY A 18 4.44 13.47 12.99
N CYS A 19 4.50 12.41 12.18
CA CYS A 19 3.84 12.33 10.88
C CYS A 19 2.32 12.08 11.01
N HIS A 20 1.61 12.19 9.90
CA HIS A 20 0.22 11.75 9.76
C HIS A 20 0.18 10.27 9.37
N GLY A 21 -0.56 9.44 10.12
CA GLY A 21 -0.72 8.01 9.83
C GLY A 21 -2.14 7.70 9.34
N GLU A 22 -2.26 6.97 8.25
CA GLU A 22 -3.53 6.38 7.77
C GLU A 22 -3.35 4.87 7.62
N TYR A 23 -4.34 4.10 8.05
CA TYR A 23 -4.40 2.65 7.85
C TYR A 23 -5.62 2.33 7.00
N VAL A 24 -5.40 1.66 5.88
CA VAL A 24 -6.41 1.38 4.85
C VAL A 24 -6.55 -0.13 4.69
N GLU A 25 -7.77 -0.63 4.81
CA GLU A 25 -8.07 -2.06 4.63
C GLU A 25 -8.80 -2.33 3.32
N LYS A 26 -9.47 -1.33 2.74
CA LYS A 26 -10.27 -1.46 1.52
C LYS A 26 -9.87 -0.44 0.45
N GLU A 27 -10.03 -0.82 -0.82
CA GLU A 27 -9.59 0.02 -1.95
C GLU A 27 -10.31 1.38 -2.01
N GLU A 28 -11.58 1.44 -1.62
CA GLU A 28 -12.39 2.66 -1.67
C GLU A 28 -11.94 3.70 -0.63
N GLU A 29 -11.16 3.28 0.36
CA GLU A 29 -10.64 4.16 1.42
C GLU A 29 -9.35 4.87 1.00
N ILE A 30 -8.66 4.40 -0.06
CA ILE A 30 -7.37 4.95 -0.49
C ILE A 30 -7.49 6.44 -0.86
N GLY A 31 -8.46 6.80 -1.70
CA GLY A 31 -8.69 8.18 -2.11
C GLY A 31 -8.98 9.12 -0.93
N PRO A 32 -9.97 8.79 -0.07
CA PRO A 32 -10.25 9.55 1.14
C PRO A 32 -9.06 9.64 2.12
N ALA A 33 -8.28 8.57 2.30
CA ALA A 33 -7.09 8.58 3.17
C ALA A 33 -6.01 9.53 2.65
N ILE A 34 -5.76 9.54 1.34
CA ILE A 34 -4.85 10.48 0.69
C ILE A 34 -5.33 11.93 0.89
N ALA A 35 -6.63 12.18 0.72
CA ALA A 35 -7.21 13.52 0.93
C ALA A 35 -7.01 14.02 2.37
N ARG A 36 -7.23 13.16 3.38
CA ARG A 36 -6.95 13.48 4.79
C ARG A 36 -5.47 13.70 5.06
N ALA A 37 -4.60 12.88 4.48
CA ALA A 37 -3.15 13.03 4.61
C ALA A 37 -2.67 14.38 4.06
N TYR A 38 -3.17 14.81 2.90
CA TYR A 38 -2.88 16.15 2.37
C TYR A 38 -3.43 17.26 3.26
N ALA A 39 -4.68 17.13 3.72
CA ALA A 39 -5.31 18.13 4.59
C ALA A 39 -4.59 18.28 5.95
N SER A 40 -3.86 17.25 6.40
CA SER A 40 -3.10 17.28 7.64
C SER A 40 -1.95 18.30 7.64
N GLY A 41 -1.44 18.68 6.46
CA GLY A 41 -0.26 19.55 6.32
C GLY A 41 1.05 18.92 6.82
N LYS A 42 1.06 17.62 7.12
CA LYS A 42 2.22 16.87 7.61
C LYS A 42 2.74 15.91 6.54
N VAL A 43 3.96 15.41 6.75
CA VAL A 43 4.42 14.19 6.05
C VAL A 43 3.45 13.06 6.44
N GLY A 44 2.89 12.38 5.44
CA GLY A 44 1.88 11.34 5.62
C GLY A 44 2.39 9.96 5.22
N VAL A 45 2.07 8.94 6.04
CA VAL A 45 2.22 7.53 5.69
C VAL A 45 0.82 6.92 5.57
N VAL A 46 0.49 6.45 4.36
CA VAL A 46 -0.73 5.68 4.11
C VAL A 46 -0.34 4.21 4.02
N HIS A 47 -0.64 3.46 5.07
CA HIS A 47 -0.41 2.02 5.13
C HIS A 47 -1.61 1.28 4.54
N VAL A 48 -1.45 0.78 3.32
CA VAL A 48 -2.48 0.00 2.62
C VAL A 48 -2.26 -1.49 2.87
N CYS A 49 -3.24 -2.16 3.44
CA CYS A 49 -3.24 -3.61 3.58
C CYS A 49 -3.43 -4.25 2.21
N ILE A 50 -2.55 -5.19 1.87
CA ILE A 50 -2.61 -5.92 0.62
C ILE A 50 -2.97 -7.36 0.92
N ASP A 51 -4.04 -7.85 0.29
CA ASP A 51 -4.33 -9.27 0.27
C ASP A 51 -3.25 -9.99 -0.56
N PRO A 52 -2.50 -10.94 0.05
CA PRO A 52 -1.37 -11.56 -0.63
C PRO A 52 -1.80 -12.46 -1.79
N LYS A 53 -2.99 -13.07 -1.72
CA LYS A 53 -3.50 -13.95 -2.77
C LYS A 53 -3.99 -13.12 -3.95
N ALA A 54 -4.76 -12.07 -3.71
CA ALA A 54 -5.21 -11.16 -4.75
C ALA A 54 -4.02 -10.54 -5.50
N ASN A 55 -2.97 -10.16 -4.76
CA ASN A 55 -1.74 -9.60 -5.33
C ASN A 55 -0.90 -10.62 -6.12
N SER A 56 -0.99 -11.93 -5.82
CA SER A 56 -0.17 -12.95 -6.49
C SER A 56 -0.88 -13.68 -7.64
N GLU A 57 -2.16 -13.98 -7.48
CA GLU A 57 -2.90 -14.93 -8.35
C GLU A 57 -3.99 -14.26 -9.17
N GLU A 58 -4.53 -13.14 -8.69
CA GLU A 58 -5.73 -12.52 -9.27
C GLU A 58 -5.41 -11.18 -9.93
N MET A 59 -4.14 -10.96 -10.27
CA MET A 59 -3.66 -9.68 -10.77
C MET A 59 -4.27 -9.35 -12.14
N PRO A 60 -5.06 -8.26 -12.26
CA PRO A 60 -5.63 -7.87 -13.53
C PRO A 60 -4.54 -7.57 -14.55
N LYS A 61 -4.72 -8.00 -15.80
CA LYS A 61 -3.77 -7.77 -16.91
C LYS A 61 -2.39 -8.42 -16.71
N TYR A 62 -2.33 -9.56 -16.02
CA TYR A 62 -1.10 -10.33 -15.82
C TYR A 62 -0.32 -10.58 -17.12
N ASP A 63 -1.00 -10.88 -18.23
CA ASP A 63 -0.37 -11.03 -19.55
C ASP A 63 0.46 -9.81 -19.97
N ARG A 64 -0.07 -8.60 -19.72
CA ARG A 64 0.65 -7.34 -19.97
C ARG A 64 1.79 -7.12 -18.99
N PHE A 65 1.62 -7.49 -17.72
CA PHE A 65 2.69 -7.38 -16.73
C PHE A 65 3.89 -8.28 -17.08
N ARG A 66 3.64 -9.48 -17.60
CA ARG A 66 4.69 -10.44 -17.98
C ARG A 66 5.60 -9.92 -19.09
N THR A 67 5.11 -9.14 -20.04
CA THR A 67 5.98 -8.62 -21.11
C THR A 67 7.03 -7.62 -20.59
N TRP A 68 6.76 -6.96 -19.46
CA TRP A 68 7.70 -6.04 -18.81
C TRP A 68 8.67 -6.73 -17.85
N TYR A 69 8.25 -7.79 -17.17
CA TYR A 69 9.01 -8.43 -16.08
C TYR A 69 9.56 -9.83 -16.38
N ALA A 70 8.98 -10.57 -17.33
CA ALA A 70 9.38 -11.93 -17.66
C ALA A 70 10.06 -12.05 -19.03
N GLU A 71 9.83 -11.10 -19.94
CA GLU A 71 10.42 -11.08 -21.29
C GLU A 71 11.51 -10.00 -21.46
N GLY A 72 11.63 -9.07 -20.50
CA GLY A 72 12.72 -8.10 -20.43
C GLY A 72 13.84 -8.62 -19.54
N THR A 73 15.04 -8.78 -20.11
CA THR A 73 16.34 -9.04 -19.45
C THR A 73 16.36 -8.75 -17.95
N GLN A 74 16.37 -9.82 -17.15
CA GLN A 74 16.94 -9.84 -15.81
C GLN A 74 18.13 -10.79 -15.82
#